data_AF-A0A7C9NXP6-F1
#
_entry.id   AF-A0A7C9NXP6-F1
#
_cell.length_a   1.000
_cell.length_b   1.000
_cell.length_c   1.000
_cell.angle_alpha   90.00
_cell.angle_beta   90.00
_cell.angle_gamma   90.00
#
_symmetry.space_group_name_H-M   'P 1'
#
loop_
_entity.id
_entity.type
_entity.pdbx_description
1 polymer ?
#
loop_
_entity_poly.entity_id
_entity_poly.type
_entity_poly.pdbx_seq_one_letter_code
_entity_poly.pdbx_strand_id
1 'polypeptide(L)'
;MPGPRRTSVRPEKRMATKRDWPTIEVHLDAPELVPFQQVGTLYRHEVCTDLGVPFEYARSWLAHENAFLLDPRLDLWAGEQHPPHPAGASGIFLDSAPDRWGRVLMERCEAAAAEREQRPMRAL
;
A
#
# COMPACT_ATOMS: atom_id res chain seq x y z
N MET A 1 -27.78 31.21 -39.47
CA MET A 1 -27.56 31.06 -38.01
C MET A 1 -27.16 29.62 -37.68
N PRO A 2 -25.86 29.32 -37.47
CA PRO A 2 -25.44 28.08 -36.84
C PRO A 2 -24.85 28.38 -35.45
N GLY A 3 -25.46 27.81 -34.40
CA GLY A 3 -24.97 27.93 -33.02
C GLY A 3 -23.66 27.14 -32.81
N PRO A 4 -22.74 27.61 -31.96
CA PRO A 4 -21.48 26.90 -31.72
C PRO A 4 -21.73 25.68 -30.81
N ARG A 5 -21.27 24.52 -31.28
CA ARG A 5 -21.20 23.28 -30.49
C ARG A 5 -20.21 23.50 -29.34
N ARG A 6 -20.71 23.45 -28.10
CA ARG A 6 -19.89 23.40 -26.90
C ARG A 6 -19.15 22.07 -26.88
N THR A 7 -17.89 22.07 -27.30
CA THR A 7 -16.94 21.00 -27.02
C THR A 7 -16.67 21.02 -25.52
N SER A 8 -17.25 20.04 -24.81
CA SER A 8 -16.94 19.77 -23.41
C SER A 8 -15.47 19.37 -23.31
N VAL A 9 -14.65 20.27 -22.77
CA VAL A 9 -13.26 20.00 -22.41
C VAL A 9 -13.29 19.01 -21.24
N ARG A 10 -12.81 17.78 -21.48
CA ARG A 10 -12.59 16.78 -20.42
C ARG A 10 -11.67 17.41 -19.38
N PRO A 11 -11.99 17.35 -18.07
CA PRO A 11 -11.05 17.83 -17.07
C PRO A 11 -9.81 16.94 -17.09
N GLU A 12 -8.70 17.57 -17.42
CA GLU A 12 -7.36 17.02 -17.33
C GLU A 12 -7.14 16.51 -15.90
N LYS A 13 -6.77 15.23 -15.80
CA LYS A 13 -6.54 14.51 -14.54
C LYS A 13 -5.43 15.26 -13.82
N ARG A 14 -5.79 16.09 -12.83
CA ARG A 14 -4.84 16.75 -11.93
C ARG A 14 -3.85 15.69 -11.46
N MET A 15 -2.60 15.86 -11.88
CA MET A 15 -1.49 15.03 -11.42
C MET A 15 -1.49 15.12 -9.90
N ALA A 16 -1.78 14.00 -9.25
CA ALA A 16 -1.77 13.91 -7.80
C ALA A 16 -0.38 14.34 -7.34
N THR A 17 -0.34 15.36 -6.48
CA THR A 17 0.83 15.72 -5.71
C THR A 17 1.38 14.45 -5.09
N LYS A 18 2.59 14.04 -5.50
CA LYS A 18 3.30 12.91 -4.89
C LYS A 18 3.42 13.25 -3.40
N ARG A 19 2.66 12.56 -2.57
CA ARG A 19 2.79 12.65 -1.12
C ARG A 19 4.06 11.91 -0.75
N ASP A 20 4.93 12.53 0.03
CA ASP A 20 6.17 11.93 0.53
C ASP A 20 5.88 10.93 1.67
N TRP A 21 4.86 10.08 1.50
CA TRP A 21 4.56 9.04 2.47
C TRP A 21 5.63 7.95 2.39
N PRO A 22 6.02 7.38 3.54
CA PRO A 22 6.90 6.23 3.54
C PRO A 22 6.26 5.09 2.75
N THR A 23 7.02 4.54 1.80
CA THR A 23 6.59 3.45 0.93
C THR A 23 7.18 2.12 1.38
N ILE A 24 6.40 1.05 1.25
CA ILE A 24 6.83 -0.32 1.50
C ILE A 24 6.68 -1.09 0.20
N GLU A 25 7.74 -1.76 -0.23
CA GLU A 25 7.70 -2.61 -1.43
C GLU A 25 7.06 -3.97 -1.10
N VAL A 26 6.16 -4.42 -1.96
CA VAL A 26 5.53 -5.72 -1.86
C VAL A 26 6.12 -6.64 -2.93
N HIS A 27 6.75 -7.73 -2.48
CA HIS A 27 7.38 -8.74 -3.32
C HIS A 27 6.67 -10.08 -3.13
N LEU A 28 6.59 -10.87 -4.19
CA LEU A 28 6.05 -12.22 -4.18
C LEU A 28 7.16 -13.18 -4.59
N ASP A 29 7.48 -14.07 -3.67
CA ASP A 29 8.44 -15.15 -3.85
C ASP A 29 7.67 -16.47 -3.96
N ALA A 30 7.59 -17.01 -5.18
CA ALA A 30 6.94 -18.28 -5.46
C ALA A 30 7.77 -19.06 -6.49
N PRO A 31 7.80 -20.41 -6.43
CA PRO A 31 8.57 -21.24 -7.37
C PRO A 31 8.21 -21.01 -8.85
N GLU A 32 6.97 -20.59 -9.13
CA GLU A 32 6.46 -20.30 -10.46
C GLU A 32 6.87 -18.90 -10.96
N LEU A 33 7.37 -18.05 -10.05
CA LEU A 33 7.73 -16.66 -10.25
C LEU A 33 9.19 -16.49 -9.86
N VAL A 34 10.08 -17.08 -10.66
CA VAL A 34 11.54 -16.95 -10.49
C VAL A 34 12.10 -16.00 -11.55
N PRO A 35 12.80 -14.92 -11.16
CA PRO A 35 13.10 -14.51 -9.78
C PRO A 35 11.87 -13.97 -9.03
N PHE A 36 11.95 -13.79 -7.70
CA PHE A 36 10.85 -13.17 -6.95
C PHE A 36 10.50 -11.82 -7.60
N GLN A 37 9.20 -11.52 -7.70
CA GLN A 37 8.73 -10.35 -8.42
C GLN A 37 8.19 -9.28 -7.48
N GLN A 38 8.61 -8.04 -7.72
CA GLN A 38 7.95 -6.89 -7.12
C GLN A 38 6.55 -6.76 -7.71
N VAL A 39 5.54 -6.92 -6.85
CA VAL A 39 4.13 -6.89 -7.22
C VAL A 39 3.56 -5.48 -7.10
N GLY A 40 4.07 -4.68 -6.15
CA GLY A 40 3.57 -3.32 -5.96
C GLY A 40 4.21 -2.58 -4.81
N THR A 41 3.54 -1.50 -4.43
CA THR A 41 3.97 -0.58 -3.38
C THR A 41 2.79 -0.27 -2.47
N LEU A 42 3.00 -0.38 -1.17
CA LEU A 42 2.09 0.10 -0.12
C LEU A 42 2.53 1.48 0.34
N TYR A 43 1.56 2.34 0.60
CA TYR A 43 1.78 3.68 1.12
C TYR A 43 1.37 3.72 2.59
N ARG A 44 2.30 4.05 3.49
CA ARG A 44 2.00 4.13 4.92
C ARG A 44 1.45 5.51 5.27
N HIS A 45 0.25 5.54 5.84
CA HIS A 45 -0.27 6.73 6.50
C HIS A 45 0.35 6.87 7.90
N GLU A 46 1.07 7.97 8.15
CA GLU A 46 1.69 8.23 9.46
C GLU A 46 0.69 8.70 10.53
N VAL A 47 -0.46 9.26 10.12
CA VAL A 47 -1.37 10.00 11.02
C VAL A 47 -2.58 9.16 11.45
N CYS A 48 -2.94 8.12 10.71
CA CYS A 48 -4.13 7.34 11.02
C CYS A 48 -3.94 5.87 10.64
N THR A 49 -3.86 5.03 11.65
CA THR A 49 -3.80 3.56 11.54
C THR A 49 -5.14 2.94 11.17
N ASP A 50 -6.24 3.69 11.31
CA ASP A 50 -7.59 3.23 11.00
C ASP A 50 -7.98 3.48 9.53
N LEU A 51 -7.16 4.23 8.80
CA LEU A 51 -7.36 4.48 7.37
C LEU A 51 -6.72 3.38 6.53
N GLY A 52 -7.45 2.98 5.49
CA GLY A 52 -6.99 2.21 4.34
C GLY A 52 -5.52 2.42 4.00
N VAL A 53 -4.68 1.39 4.12
CA VAL A 53 -3.33 1.41 3.53
C VAL A 53 -3.49 1.37 2.00
N PRO A 54 -3.14 2.44 1.27
CA PRO A 54 -3.25 2.45 -0.19
C PRO A 54 -2.21 1.53 -0.81
N PHE A 55 -2.58 0.90 -1.93
CA PHE A 55 -1.72 -0.02 -2.65
C PHE A 55 -1.69 0.32 -4.14
N GLU A 56 -0.53 0.21 -4.77
CA GLU A 56 -0.38 0.35 -6.22
C GLU A 56 0.38 -0.85 -6.80
N TYR A 57 -0.19 -1.49 -7.83
CA TYR A 57 0.52 -2.52 -8.57
C TYR A 57 1.70 -1.96 -9.35
N ALA A 58 2.82 -2.67 -9.31
CA ALA A 58 3.98 -2.37 -10.13
C ALA A 58 3.63 -2.57 -11.62
N ARG A 59 4.12 -1.67 -12.48
CA ARG A 59 3.89 -1.81 -13.93
C ARG A 59 4.50 -3.09 -14.49
N SER A 60 5.63 -3.54 -13.93
CA SER A 60 6.26 -4.81 -14.25
C SER A 60 5.32 -5.99 -13.96
N TRP A 61 4.60 -5.95 -12.83
CA TRP A 61 3.62 -6.97 -12.47
C TRP A 61 2.42 -6.96 -13.42
N LEU A 62 1.85 -5.79 -13.72
CA LEU A 62 0.70 -5.69 -14.63
C LEU A 62 1.01 -6.16 -16.07
N ALA A 63 2.28 -6.13 -16.46
CA ALA A 63 2.75 -6.63 -17.76
C ALA A 63 3.22 -8.10 -17.71
N HIS A 64 3.24 -8.73 -16.54
CA HIS A 64 3.74 -10.08 -16.35
C HIS A 64 2.70 -11.10 -16.85
N GLU A 65 3.17 -12.17 -17.49
CA GLU A 65 2.28 -13.22 -18.03
C GLU A 65 1.49 -13.95 -16.93
N ASN A 66 2.10 -14.10 -15.76
CA ASN A 66 1.51 -14.73 -14.58
C ASN A 66 0.87 -13.73 -13.61
N ALA A 67 0.53 -12.52 -14.08
CA ALA A 67 -0.08 -11.50 -13.23
C ALA A 67 -1.48 -11.91 -12.77
N PHE A 68 -1.75 -11.75 -11.48
CA PHE A 68 -3.07 -12.03 -10.90
C PHE A 68 -3.42 -11.03 -9.80
N LEU A 69 -4.71 -11.02 -9.41
CA LEU A 69 -5.27 -10.18 -8.36
C LEU A 69 -4.78 -10.69 -6.98
N LEU A 70 -4.06 -9.86 -6.22
CA LEU A 70 -3.63 -10.23 -4.86
C LEU A 70 -4.81 -10.38 -3.89
N ASP A 71 -5.83 -9.53 -4.04
CA ASP A 71 -7.05 -9.52 -3.24
C ASP A 71 -8.22 -9.24 -4.19
N PRO A 72 -9.39 -9.87 -4.02
CA PRO A 72 -10.58 -9.57 -4.81
C PRO A 72 -11.02 -8.10 -4.79
N ARG A 73 -10.53 -7.31 -3.82
CA ARG A 73 -10.77 -5.87 -3.68
C ARG A 73 -9.69 -5.00 -4.35
N LEU A 74 -8.65 -5.61 -4.93
CA LEU A 74 -7.53 -4.93 -5.60
C LEU A 74 -7.52 -5.29 -7.09
N ASP A 75 -8.20 -4.47 -7.89
CA ASP A 75 -8.29 -4.65 -9.34
C ASP A 75 -6.92 -4.48 -10.02
N LEU A 76 -6.65 -5.23 -11.09
CA LEU A 76 -5.39 -5.19 -11.84
C LEU A 76 -5.30 -3.95 -12.75
N TRP A 77 -5.07 -2.77 -12.17
CA TRP A 77 -4.80 -1.54 -12.92
C TRP A 77 -3.70 -0.68 -12.29
N ALA A 78 -3.13 0.20 -13.12
CA ALA A 78 -2.01 1.05 -12.73
C ALA A 78 -2.48 2.31 -12.00
N GLY A 79 -2.05 2.46 -10.76
CA GLY A 79 -2.29 3.61 -9.91
C GLY A 79 -2.72 3.22 -8.50
N GLU A 80 -2.78 4.22 -7.64
CA GLU A 80 -3.11 4.06 -6.23
C GLU A 80 -4.57 3.61 -6.04
N GLN A 81 -4.73 2.48 -5.37
CA GLN A 81 -6.00 1.89 -4.98
C GLN A 81 -6.21 2.06 -3.50
N HIS A 82 -7.34 2.67 -3.15
CA HIS A 82 -7.77 2.82 -1.77
C HIS A 82 -8.88 1.81 -1.47
N PRO A 83 -8.76 1.05 -0.38
CA PRO A 83 -9.81 0.12 0.01
C PRO A 83 -11.11 0.89 0.34
N PRO A 84 -12.29 0.34 0.02
CA PRO A 84 -13.56 0.99 0.32
C PRO A 84 -13.76 1.10 1.84
N HIS A 85 -14.09 2.30 2.33
CA HIS A 85 -14.46 2.53 3.72
C HIS A 85 -15.70 1.67 4.09
N PRO A 86 -15.76 1.00 5.26
CA PRO A 86 -14.89 1.07 6.44
C PRO A 86 -13.77 0.02 6.51
N ALA A 87 -13.43 -0.65 5.41
CA ALA A 87 -12.61 -1.87 5.45
C ALA A 87 -11.14 -1.68 5.91
N GLY A 88 -10.64 -0.44 6.07
CA GLY A 88 -9.37 -0.13 6.77
C GLY A 88 -8.06 -0.58 6.11
N ALA A 89 -8.06 -1.63 5.27
CA ALA A 89 -6.97 -2.07 4.39
C ALA A 89 -7.47 -3.26 3.52
N SER A 90 -6.74 -3.64 2.46
CA SER A 90 -6.98 -4.91 1.78
C SER A 90 -6.67 -6.08 2.71
N GLY A 91 -7.51 -7.12 2.70
CA GLY A 91 -7.50 -8.16 3.73
C GLY A 91 -6.17 -8.91 3.79
N ILE A 92 -5.52 -9.09 2.63
CA ILE A 92 -4.22 -9.74 2.51
C ILE A 92 -3.12 -9.06 3.36
N PHE A 93 -3.15 -7.74 3.52
CA PHE A 93 -2.12 -7.03 4.30
C PHE A 93 -2.46 -6.97 5.80
N LEU A 94 -3.74 -7.09 6.15
CA LEU A 94 -4.19 -7.12 7.54
C LEU A 94 -3.91 -8.45 8.24
N ASP A 95 -3.78 -9.55 7.50
CA ASP A 95 -3.44 -10.85 8.09
C ASP A 95 -2.06 -10.84 8.77
N SER A 96 -1.17 -9.92 8.35
CA SER A 96 0.14 -9.71 8.98
C SER A 96 0.15 -8.64 10.07
N ALA A 97 -0.99 -8.00 10.37
CA ALA A 97 -1.03 -6.98 11.41
C ALA A 97 -0.86 -7.62 12.80
N PRO A 98 -0.02 -7.03 13.68
CA PRO A 98 0.18 -7.59 15.00
C PRO A 98 -1.12 -7.51 15.80
N ASP A 99 -1.50 -8.61 16.44
CA ASP A 99 -2.58 -8.61 17.42
C ASP A 99 -2.16 -7.88 18.71
N ARG A 100 -3.02 -7.92 19.74
CA ARG A 100 -2.72 -7.26 21.03
C ARG A 100 -1.45 -7.82 21.68
N TRP A 101 -1.22 -9.14 21.60
CA TRP A 101 -0.03 -9.77 22.16
C TRP A 101 1.20 -9.49 21.31
N GLY A 102 1.07 -9.51 19.99
CA GLY A 102 2.12 -9.11 19.04
C GLY A 102 2.63 -7.71 19.33
N ARG A 103 1.74 -6.73 19.52
CA ARG A 103 2.14 -5.36 19.90
C ARG A 103 2.91 -5.32 21.22
N VAL A 104 2.43 -6.02 22.25
CA VAL A 104 3.13 -6.10 23.55
C VAL A 104 4.52 -6.73 23.40
N LEU A 105 4.67 -7.76 22.57
CA LEU A 105 5.97 -8.38 22.31
C LEU A 105 6.91 -7.41 21.59
N MET A 106 6.42 -6.70 20.57
CA MET A 106 7.19 -5.68 19.86
C MET A 106 7.66 -4.56 20.79
N GLU A 107 6.79 -4.04 21.64
CA GLU A 107 7.11 -3.01 22.65
C GLU A 107 8.19 -3.51 23.62
N ARG A 108 8.09 -4.76 24.08
CA ARG A 108 9.08 -5.37 24.98
C ARG A 108 10.44 -5.57 24.31
N CYS A 109 10.46 -6.01 23.05
CA CYS A 109 11.69 -6.13 22.27
C CYS A 109 12.36 -4.77 22.08
N GLU A 110 11.58 -3.73 21.76
CA GLU A 110 12.08 -2.36 21.61
C GLU A 110 12.59 -1.78 22.94
N ALA A 111 11.91 -2.05 24.07
CA ALA A 111 12.38 -1.65 25.39
C ALA A 111 13.76 -2.26 25.71
N ALA A 112 13.91 -3.57 25.50
CA ALA A 112 15.18 -4.27 25.74
C ALA A 112 16.30 -3.78 24.80
N ALA A 113 15.98 -3.49 23.54
CA ALA A 113 16.94 -2.92 22.59
C ALA A 113 17.36 -1.50 22.99
N ALA A 114 16.40 -0.65 23.38
CA ALA A 114 16.63 0.72 23.83
C ALA A 114 17.52 0.79 25.08
N GLU A 115 17.29 -0.09 26.06
CA GLU A 115 18.14 -0.23 27.25
C GLU A 115 19.58 -0.64 26.88
N ARG A 116 19.75 -1.63 26.00
CA ARG A 116 21.07 -2.07 25.53
C ARG A 116 21.83 -0.99 24.76
N GLU A 117 21.11 -0.21 23.96
CA GLU A 117 21.65 0.86 23.12
C GLU A 117 21.72 2.22 23.83
N GLN A 118 21.30 2.30 25.10
CA GLN A 118 21.24 3.54 25.90
C GLN A 118 20.51 4.69 25.20
N ARG A 119 19.42 4.35 24.50
CA ARG A 119 18.56 5.32 23.80
C ARG A 119 17.13 5.24 24.35
N PRO A 120 16.29 6.28 24.16
CA PRO A 120 14.87 6.15 24.44
C PRO A 120 14.20 5.15 23.48
N MET A 121 13.09 4.56 23.94
CA MET A 121 12.23 3.73 23.11
C MET A 121 11.64 4.55 21.96
N ARG A 122 11.56 3.94 20.79
CA ARG A 122 10.88 4.48 19.61
C ARG A 122 9.38 4.17 19.70
N ALA A 123 8.57 5.07 19.16
CA ALA A 123 7.18 4.74 18.85
C ALA A 123 7.17 3.81 17.63
N LEU A 124 6.51 2.66 17.75
CA LEU A 124 6.36 1.64 16.71
C LEU A 124 5.07 1.84 15.92
#